data_AF-A0A7L4Z9Z4-F1
#
_entry.id   AF-A0A7L4Z9Z4-F1
#
_cell.length_a   1.000
_cell.length_b   1.000
_cell.length_c   1.000
_cell.angle_alpha   90.00
_cell.angle_beta   90.00
_cell.angle_gamma   90.00
#
_symmetry.space_group_name_H-M   'P 1'
#
loop_
_entity.id
_entity.type
_entity.pdbx_description
1 polymer ?
#
loop_
_entity_poly.entity_id
_entity_poly.type
_entity_poly.pdbx_seq_one_letter_code
_entity_poly.pdbx_strand_id
1 'polypeptide(L)'
;MGEKTWGSGGCQGGFDALLAQWSAAGPIAYAEAEYFRGAGEQRAAVWAEGSLALGPLDKPTKKRFWRAVSPVSQALRRLGARRSPGEDEFEALGLDRHRTNEDWISSAC
;
A
#
# COMPACT_ATOMS: atom_id res chain seq x y z
N MET A 1 8.58 -19.14 12.28
CA MET A 1 7.47 -18.35 11.72
C MET A 1 7.65 -16.94 12.27
N GLY A 2 8.42 -16.08 11.60
CA GLY A 2 8.78 -14.77 12.16
C GLY A 2 7.69 -13.76 11.86
N GLU A 3 6.99 -13.28 12.89
CA GLU A 3 6.14 -12.10 12.80
C GLU A 3 7.01 -10.92 12.39
N LYS A 4 6.83 -10.44 11.15
CA LYS A 4 7.40 -9.18 10.68
C LYS A 4 6.57 -8.06 11.30
N THR A 5 6.76 -7.83 12.60
CA THR A 5 6.27 -6.62 13.24
C THR A 5 7.00 -5.42 12.63
N TRP A 6 6.27 -4.32 12.45
CA TRP A 6 6.82 -3.07 11.93
C TRP A 6 8.08 -2.70 12.74
N GLY A 7 9.22 -2.63 12.04
CA GLY A 7 10.54 -2.60 12.66
C GLY A 7 10.77 -1.37 13.54
N SER A 8 11.14 -1.63 14.79
CA SER A 8 12.08 -0.88 15.64
C SER A 8 12.29 0.60 15.28
N GLY A 9 11.46 1.47 15.87
CA GLY A 9 11.59 2.92 15.79
C GLY A 9 10.47 3.65 16.51
N GLY A 10 10.54 3.70 17.85
CA GLY A 10 9.98 4.79 18.68
C GLY A 10 8.46 4.94 18.85
N CYS A 11 7.60 4.33 18.04
CA CYS A 11 6.13 4.49 18.13
C CYS A 11 5.39 3.15 17.93
N GLN A 12 5.66 2.13 18.74
CA GLN A 12 4.97 0.83 18.63
C GLN A 12 3.68 0.80 19.46
N GLY A 13 2.54 0.67 18.78
CA GLY A 13 1.22 0.36 19.36
C GLY A 13 0.09 1.16 18.73
N GLY A 14 0.17 2.49 18.75
CA GLY A 14 -0.98 3.35 18.42
C GLY A 14 -1.42 3.30 16.96
N PHE A 15 -0.49 3.39 16.01
CA PHE A 15 -0.84 3.47 14.59
C PHE A 15 -1.41 2.15 14.05
N ASP A 16 -0.77 1.03 14.37
CA ASP A 16 -1.28 -0.31 14.03
C ASP A 16 -2.64 -0.56 14.70
N ALA A 17 -2.79 -0.26 16.00
CA ALA A 17 -4.05 -0.42 16.71
C ALA A 17 -5.16 0.47 16.15
N LEU A 18 -4.83 1.68 15.67
CA LEU A 18 -5.78 2.60 15.05
C LEU A 18 -6.27 2.06 13.70
N LEU A 19 -5.35 1.61 12.84
CA LEU A 19 -5.71 1.02 11.55
C LEU A 19 -6.47 -0.29 11.74
N ALA A 20 -6.08 -1.12 12.70
CA ALA A 20 -6.83 -2.30 13.11
C ALA A 20 -8.25 -1.91 13.55
N GLN A 21 -8.41 -0.96 14.48
CA GLN A 21 -9.72 -0.50 14.93
C GLN A 21 -10.60 0.00 13.78
N TRP A 22 -10.08 0.87 12.92
CA TRP A 22 -10.84 1.39 11.79
C TRP A 22 -11.19 0.29 10.78
N SER A 23 -10.33 -0.73 10.67
CA SER A 23 -10.57 -1.84 9.74
C SER A 23 -11.77 -2.72 10.11
N ALA A 24 -12.35 -2.56 11.31
CA ALA A 24 -13.58 -3.21 11.70
C ALA A 24 -14.81 -2.71 10.88
N ALA A 25 -14.73 -1.51 10.28
CA ALA A 25 -15.78 -0.99 9.41
C ALA A 25 -15.60 -1.38 7.92
N GLY A 26 -14.42 -1.90 7.56
CA GLY A 26 -14.05 -2.26 6.20
C GLY A 26 -12.53 -2.28 6.03
N PRO A 27 -11.99 -2.95 5.00
CA PRO A 27 -10.55 -3.09 4.84
C PRO A 27 -9.86 -1.74 4.60
N ILE A 28 -8.71 -1.55 5.24
CA ILE A 28 -7.89 -0.33 5.13
C ILE A 28 -6.50 -0.70 4.67
N ALA A 29 -6.02 -0.01 3.63
CA ALA A 29 -4.63 -0.13 3.20
C ALA A 29 -3.83 1.12 3.61
N TYR A 30 -2.64 0.88 4.11
CA TYR A 30 -1.58 1.88 4.21
C TYR A 30 -0.59 1.67 3.07
N ALA A 31 -0.19 2.74 2.41
CA ALA A 31 0.70 2.72 1.26
C ALA A 31 1.68 3.90 1.32
N GLU A 32 2.96 3.60 1.17
CA GLU A 32 4.06 4.55 1.02
C GLU A 32 4.77 4.26 -0.29
N ALA A 33 5.17 5.31 -1.00
CA ALA A 33 6.01 5.21 -2.18
C ALA A 33 6.96 6.41 -2.23
N GLU A 34 8.26 6.14 -2.29
CA GLU A 34 9.28 7.14 -2.56
C GLU A 34 10.00 6.79 -3.85
N TYR A 35 10.03 7.73 -4.80
CA TYR A 35 10.68 7.56 -6.09
C TYR A 35 11.70 8.67 -6.33
N PHE A 36 12.97 8.30 -6.43
CA PHE A 36 14.06 9.21 -6.78
C PHE A 36 14.78 8.73 -8.04
N ARG A 37 14.73 9.55 -9.11
CA ARG A 37 15.44 9.31 -10.39
C ARG A 37 15.27 7.90 -10.97
N GLY A 38 14.07 7.33 -10.87
CA GLY A 38 13.73 6.04 -11.49
C GLY A 38 13.99 4.80 -10.61
N ALA A 39 14.64 4.97 -9.45
CA ALA A 39 14.63 3.99 -8.38
C ALA A 39 13.61 4.42 -7.32
N GLY A 40 12.92 3.46 -6.69
CA GLY A 40 12.00 3.78 -5.62
C GLY A 40 11.67 2.60 -4.75
N GLU A 41 11.33 2.91 -3.51
CA GLU A 41 10.84 1.96 -2.52
C GLU A 41 9.34 2.13 -2.36
N GLN A 42 8.66 1.02 -2.14
CA GLN A 42 7.26 1.03 -1.78
C GLN A 42 7.06 0.19 -0.53
N ARG A 43 6.18 0.65 0.34
CA ARG A 43 5.70 -0.14 1.47
C ARG A 43 4.19 -0.16 1.48
N ALA A 44 3.61 -1.31 1.75
CA ALA A 44 2.18 -1.42 1.90
C ALA A 44 1.77 -2.46 2.93
N ALA A 45 0.66 -2.21 3.60
CA ALA A 45 0.03 -3.12 4.54
C ALA A 45 -1.49 -2.95 4.46
N VAL A 46 -2.23 -4.01 4.78
CA VAL A 46 -3.70 -4.00 4.79
C VAL A 46 -4.19 -4.56 6.11
N TRP A 47 -5.11 -3.85 6.74
CA TRP A 47 -5.87 -4.30 7.89
C TRP A 47 -7.30 -4.63 7.44
N ALA A 48 -7.85 -5.69 8.01
CA ALA A 48 -9.24 -6.08 7.83
C ALA A 48 -9.72 -6.78 9.11
N GLU A 49 -11.00 -6.58 9.46
CA GLU A 49 -11.64 -7.25 10.58
C GLU A 49 -10.86 -7.08 11.91
N GLY A 50 -10.31 -5.89 12.16
CA GLY A 50 -9.60 -5.61 13.41
C GLY A 50 -8.15 -6.09 13.46
N SER A 51 -7.56 -6.52 12.34
CA SER A 51 -6.23 -7.14 12.35
C SER A 51 -5.44 -6.91 11.06
N LEU A 52 -4.12 -7.09 11.12
CA LEU A 52 -3.24 -7.04 9.95
C LEU A 52 -3.49 -8.24 9.03
N ALA A 53 -4.06 -8.00 7.86
CA ALA A 53 -4.49 -9.00 6.87
C ALA A 53 -3.50 -9.20 5.70
N LEU A 54 -2.60 -8.24 5.47
CA LEU A 54 -1.50 -8.34 4.50
C LEU A 54 -0.36 -7.42 4.89
N GLY A 55 0.87 -7.91 4.75
CA GLY A 55 2.09 -7.12 4.91
C GLY A 55 2.73 -7.25 6.28
N PRO A 56 3.66 -6.34 6.64
CA PRO A 56 4.16 -5.27 5.77
C PRO A 56 4.90 -5.82 4.54
N LEU A 57 4.61 -5.25 3.38
CA LEU A 57 5.23 -5.57 2.09
C LEU A 57 6.20 -4.46 1.72
N ASP A 58 7.48 -4.78 1.55
CA ASP A 58 8.53 -3.84 1.15
C ASP A 58 9.11 -4.12 -0.25
N LYS A 59 8.74 -5.25 -0.86
CA LYS A 59 9.31 -5.71 -2.13
C LYS A 59 8.24 -6.13 -3.14
N PRO A 60 8.46 -5.82 -4.44
CA PRO A 60 7.59 -6.32 -5.48
C PRO A 60 7.59 -7.86 -5.55
N THR A 61 6.41 -8.45 -5.73
CA THR A 61 6.29 -9.88 -5.99
C THR A 61 6.52 -10.15 -7.47
N LYS A 62 7.53 -10.98 -7.79
CA LYS A 62 7.85 -11.39 -9.16
C LYS A 62 7.33 -12.80 -9.43
N LYS A 63 6.66 -13.01 -10.55
CA LYS A 63 6.38 -14.35 -11.11
C LYS A 63 7.16 -14.50 -12.41
N ARG A 64 7.67 -15.72 -12.68
CA ARG A 64 8.64 -16.02 -13.75
C ARG A 64 8.30 -15.49 -15.15
N PHE A 65 7.02 -15.31 -15.45
CA PHE A 65 6.54 -14.86 -16.78
C PHE A 65 5.65 -13.60 -16.71
N TRP A 66 5.61 -12.91 -15.57
CA TRP A 66 4.70 -11.78 -15.36
C TRP A 66 5.45 -10.55 -14.84
N ARG A 67 4.93 -9.36 -15.17
CA ARG A 67 5.41 -8.09 -14.59
C ARG A 67 5.35 -8.19 -13.06
N ALA A 68 6.37 -7.63 -12.41
CA ALA A 68 6.40 -7.56 -10.96
C ALA A 68 5.19 -6.76 -10.46
N VAL A 69 4.52 -7.25 -9.41
CA VAL A 69 3.41 -6.54 -8.77
C VAL A 69 3.99 -5.76 -7.60
N SER A 70 3.83 -4.44 -7.62
CA SER A 70 4.35 -3.55 -6.58
C SER A 70 3.63 -3.82 -5.23
N PRO A 71 4.26 -3.52 -4.08
CA PRO A 71 3.61 -3.58 -2.77
C PRO A 71 2.27 -2.85 -2.72
N VAL A 72 2.20 -1.63 -3.26
CA VAL A 72 0.97 -0.82 -3.26
C VAL A 72 -0.11 -1.49 -4.10
N SER A 73 0.21 -1.96 -5.31
CA SER A 73 -0.74 -2.68 -6.15
C SER A 73 -1.27 -3.96 -5.50
N GLN A 74 -0.44 -4.67 -4.71
CA GLN A 74 -0.89 -5.83 -3.94
C GLN A 74 -1.91 -5.45 -2.86
N ALA A 75 -1.70 -4.33 -2.16
CA ALA A 75 -2.63 -3.83 -1.17
C ALA A 75 -3.95 -3.35 -1.81
N LEU A 76 -3.88 -2.61 -2.92
CA LEU A 76 -5.06 -2.15 -3.65
C LEU A 76 -5.95 -3.31 -4.14
N ARG A 77 -5.35 -4.43 -4.58
CA ARG A 77 -6.11 -5.65 -4.90
C ARG A 77 -6.92 -6.17 -3.72
N ARG A 78 -6.40 -6.07 -2.48
CA ARG A 78 -7.12 -6.49 -1.28
C ARG A 78 -8.28 -5.55 -0.95
N LEU A 79 -8.20 -4.29 -1.35
CA LEU A 79 -9.32 -3.34 -1.24
C LEU A 79 -10.36 -3.53 -2.36
N GLY A 80 -10.11 -4.41 -3.33
CA GLY A 80 -11.03 -4.68 -4.44
C GLY A 80 -10.77 -3.84 -5.69
N ALA A 81 -9.61 -3.17 -5.79
CA ALA A 81 -9.22 -2.46 -7.01
C ALA A 81 -9.24 -3.41 -8.22
N ARG A 82 -9.85 -2.94 -9.31
CA ARG A 82 -9.91 -3.63 -10.60
C ARG A 82 -9.09 -2.83 -11.60
N ARG A 83 -8.37 -3.53 -12.46
CA ARG A 83 -7.54 -2.94 -13.51
C ARG A 83 -7.91 -3.51 -14.87
N SER A 84 -7.67 -2.74 -15.92
CA SER A 84 -7.75 -3.20 -17.31
C SER A 84 -6.45 -3.90 -17.73
N PRO A 85 -6.43 -4.56 -18.90
CA PRO A 85 -5.17 -4.99 -19.51
C PRO A 85 -4.28 -3.78 -19.84
N GLY A 86 -3.01 -3.82 -19.45
CA GLY A 86 -2.02 -2.78 -19.77
C GLY A 86 -1.60 -1.91 -18.58
N GLU A 87 -2.55 -1.58 -17.72
CA GLU A 87 -2.35 -0.80 -16.49
C GLU A 87 -2.15 -1.68 -15.25
N ASP A 88 -1.69 -1.08 -14.15
CA ASP A 88 -1.71 -1.68 -12.81
C ASP A 88 -2.83 -1.08 -11.93
N GLU A 89 -2.98 -1.57 -10.70
CA GLU A 89 -4.04 -1.09 -9.80
C GLU A 89 -3.86 0.36 -9.34
N PHE A 90 -2.64 0.90 -9.39
CA PHE A 90 -2.36 2.28 -8.99
C PHE A 90 -2.81 3.24 -10.09
N GLU A 91 -2.45 2.94 -11.34
CA GLU A 91 -2.89 3.64 -12.54
C GLU A 91 -4.41 3.53 -12.74
N ALA A 92 -5.00 2.34 -12.56
CA ALA A 92 -6.44 2.12 -12.73
C ALA A 92 -7.32 2.96 -11.78
N LEU A 93 -6.77 3.35 -10.62
CA LEU A 93 -7.44 4.22 -9.66
C LEU A 93 -7.11 5.71 -9.85
N GLY A 94 -6.30 6.05 -10.86
CA GLY A 94 -5.84 7.40 -11.13
C GLY A 94 -4.92 7.96 -10.03
N LEU A 95 -4.26 7.09 -9.26
CA LEU A 95 -3.35 7.51 -8.19
C LEU A 95 -2.02 8.07 -8.75
N ASP A 96 -1.77 7.87 -10.04
CA ASP A 96 -0.64 8.38 -10.81
C ASP A 96 -0.86 9.80 -11.35
N ARG A 97 -2.06 10.40 -11.17
CA ARG A 97 -2.35 11.76 -11.66
C ARG A 97 -1.38 12.80 -11.11
N HIS A 98 -0.89 12.60 -9.89
CA HIS A 98 0.00 13.51 -9.20
C HIS A 98 1.17 12.76 -8.61
N ARG A 99 2.37 13.34 -8.74
CA ARG A 99 3.63 12.72 -8.33
C ARG A 99 4.00 13.03 -6.89
N THR A 100 3.48 14.12 -6.35
CA THR A 100 3.77 14.59 -4.99
C THR A 100 2.48 14.64 -4.18
N ASN A 101 2.59 14.49 -2.86
CA ASN A 101 1.43 14.61 -1.97
C ASN A 101 0.92 16.06 -1.94
N GLU A 102 1.81 17.02 -2.14
CA GLU A 102 1.50 18.45 -2.23
C GLU A 102 0.57 18.76 -3.40
N ASP A 103 0.81 18.15 -4.58
CA ASP A 103 -0.06 18.31 -5.75
C ASP A 103 -1.46 17.73 -5.50
N TRP A 104 -1.55 16.60 -4.79
CA TRP A 104 -2.83 16.03 -4.35
C TRP A 104 -3.59 17.00 -3.44
N ILE A 105 -2.93 17.52 -2.40
CA ILE A 105 -3.52 18.47 -1.44
C ILE A 105 -3.99 19.74 -2.15
N SER A 106 -3.15 20.30 -3.02
CA SER A 106 -3.46 21.52 -3.79
C SER A 106 -4.69 21.36 -4.68
N SER A 107 -4.89 20.16 -5.24
CA SER A 107 -5.98 19.88 -6.17
C SER A 107 -7.30 19.45 -5.53
N ALA A 108 -7.35 19.33 -4.20
CA ALA A 108 -8.56 19.02 -3.44
C ALA A 108 -9.29 20.28 -2.96
N CYS A 109 -8.70 21.46 -3.15
CA CYS A 109 -9.26 22.78 -2.89
C CYS A 109 -9.89 23.36 -4.16
#